data_AF-A0A813C0U9-F1
#
_entry.id   AF-A0A813C0U9-F1
#
_cell.length_a   1.000
_cell.length_b   1.000
_cell.length_c   1.000
_cell.angle_alpha   90.00
_cell.angle_beta   90.00
_cell.angle_gamma   90.00
#
_symmetry.space_group_name_H-M   'P 1'
#
loop_
_entity.id
_entity.type
_entity.pdbx_description
1 polymer ?
#
loop_
_entity_poly.entity_id
_entity_poly.type
_entity_poly.pdbx_seq_one_letter_code
_entity_poly.pdbx_strand_id
1 'polypeptide(L)'
;VLQPEGAVEKLDTGAKFMCIRNILDLDHSIRDHLITAVNKHGWKGSPYNEDALASKKLLPGHVFKSAKVNKQSSWVKYGKVTGESAMYVFKFTNAVHEDTPLKLRQKVTKAILEHRSEVCALAVALRDEVASQIPNVESFVNKRWLERLTKGDVGLEVELSTAVGAKEASYGPRNCSSLKQLLDEFSGSKPSDSKSAASFNLDHAQQAVDEKTFALLMQEIDFDVQAFAVYQANAQSHASSVAHQKNMWSKKLVDEARAAADAYLDHHVTCLVL
;
A
#
# COMPACT_ATOMS: atom_id res chain seq x y z
N VAL A 1 43.02 11.74 -35.15
CA VAL A 1 42.54 13.11 -34.86
C VAL A 1 41.14 13.24 -35.42
N LEU A 2 40.13 12.89 -34.63
CA LEU A 2 38.72 13.20 -34.90
C LEU A 2 38.05 13.31 -33.53
N GLN A 3 37.96 14.54 -33.01
CA GLN A 3 37.04 14.87 -31.93
C GLN A 3 35.63 14.96 -32.53
N PRO A 4 34.59 14.45 -31.88
CA PRO A 4 33.26 14.99 -32.05
C PRO A 4 33.07 16.10 -31.00
N GLU A 5 33.25 17.35 -31.43
CA GLU A 5 32.58 18.50 -30.82
C GLU A 5 31.07 18.33 -31.06
N GLY A 6 30.42 17.54 -30.20
CA GLY A 6 28.98 17.46 -30.10
C GLY A 6 28.56 18.27 -28.88
N ALA A 7 27.89 19.40 -29.13
CA ALA A 7 27.31 20.26 -28.11
C ALA A 7 26.67 19.43 -26.98
N VAL A 8 27.29 19.47 -25.80
CA VAL A 8 26.60 19.10 -24.57
C VAL A 8 25.52 20.16 -24.41
N GLU A 9 24.29 19.81 -24.78
CA GLU A 9 23.11 20.59 -24.42
C GLU A 9 23.28 21.00 -22.96
N LYS A 10 23.30 22.31 -22.70
CA LYS A 10 23.16 22.83 -21.35
C LYS A 10 21.78 22.40 -20.87
N LEU A 11 21.71 21.20 -20.29
CA LEU A 11 20.54 20.71 -19.57
C LEU A 11 20.18 21.78 -18.56
N ASP A 12 18.99 22.36 -18.76
CA ASP A 12 18.44 23.45 -17.99
C ASP A 12 18.62 23.16 -16.48
N THR A 13 19.52 23.90 -15.84
CA THR A 13 19.87 23.72 -14.42
C THR A 13 18.81 24.28 -13.48
N GLY A 14 17.62 24.63 -13.99
CA GLY A 14 16.53 25.21 -13.24
C GLY A 14 15.94 24.26 -12.19
N ALA A 15 15.29 24.85 -11.17
CA ALA A 15 14.63 24.11 -10.09
C ALA A 15 13.60 23.10 -10.61
N LYS A 16 12.93 23.40 -11.74
CA LYS A 16 11.97 22.50 -12.40
C LYS A 16 12.62 21.21 -12.88
N PHE A 17 13.74 21.32 -13.60
CA PHE A 17 14.47 20.15 -14.08
C PHE A 17 14.95 19.29 -12.92
N MET A 18 15.54 19.93 -11.89
CA MET A 18 16.01 19.25 -10.69
C MET A 18 14.87 18.57 -9.92
N CYS A 19 13.71 19.21 -9.82
CA CYS A 19 12.50 18.65 -9.23
C CYS A 19 12.07 17.37 -9.97
N ILE A 20 11.89 17.44 -11.30
CA ILE A 20 11.46 16.30 -12.11
C ILE A 20 12.45 15.15 -11.99
N ARG A 21 13.75 15.44 -12.15
CA ARG A 21 14.81 14.44 -12.06
C ARG A 21 14.81 13.76 -10.69
N ASN A 22 14.78 14.53 -9.60
CA ASN A 22 14.77 13.96 -8.26
C ASN A 22 13.50 13.12 -8.00
N ILE A 23 12.34 13.53 -8.50
CA ILE A 23 11.11 12.73 -8.39
C ILE A 23 11.28 11.41 -9.15
N LEU A 24 11.84 11.42 -10.35
CA LEU A 24 12.09 10.21 -11.16
C LEU A 24 13.13 9.28 -10.51
N ASP A 25 14.09 9.84 -9.78
CA ASP A 25 15.09 9.08 -9.02
C ASP A 25 14.52 8.41 -7.75
N LEU A 26 13.35 8.83 -7.26
CA LEU A 26 12.66 8.18 -6.13
C LEU A 26 11.97 6.88 -6.57
N ASP A 27 11.91 5.90 -5.68
CA ASP A 27 11.17 4.66 -5.93
C ASP A 27 9.68 4.91 -6.23
N HIS A 28 9.07 4.00 -7.00
CA HIS A 28 7.67 4.14 -7.42
C HIS A 28 6.70 4.30 -6.23
N SER A 29 6.89 3.50 -5.18
CA SER A 29 6.07 3.56 -3.97
C SER A 29 6.14 4.92 -3.26
N ILE A 30 7.27 5.60 -3.32
CA ILE A 30 7.45 6.95 -2.76
C ILE A 30 6.74 7.98 -3.64
N ARG A 31 6.90 7.86 -4.96
CA ARG A 31 6.21 8.72 -5.93
C ARG A 31 4.69 8.62 -5.81
N ASP A 32 4.15 7.45 -5.51
CA ASP A 32 2.71 7.24 -5.34
C ASP A 32 2.13 8.12 -4.22
N HIS A 33 2.88 8.37 -3.14
CA HIS A 33 2.44 9.29 -2.07
C HIS A 33 2.37 10.74 -2.54
N LEU A 34 3.30 11.16 -3.40
CA LEU A 34 3.26 12.50 -4.00
C LEU A 34 2.11 12.61 -5.00
N ILE A 35 1.95 11.62 -5.89
CA ILE A 35 0.88 11.56 -6.89
C ILE A 35 -0.48 11.57 -6.19
N THR A 36 -0.65 10.80 -5.12
CA THR A 36 -1.89 10.75 -4.34
C THR A 36 -2.26 12.12 -3.78
N ALA A 37 -1.30 12.83 -3.19
CA ALA A 37 -1.54 14.19 -2.65
C ALA A 37 -1.90 15.20 -3.75
N VAL A 38 -1.23 15.12 -4.90
CA VAL A 38 -1.51 15.99 -6.06
C VAL A 38 -2.86 15.66 -6.69
N ASN A 39 -3.25 14.38 -6.79
CA ASN A 39 -4.55 13.97 -7.31
C ASN A 39 -5.69 14.41 -6.38
N LYS A 40 -5.49 14.34 -5.06
CA LYS A 40 -6.51 14.70 -4.06
C LYS A 40 -6.75 16.21 -3.94
N HIS A 41 -5.70 17.02 -4.09
CA HIS A 41 -5.77 18.47 -3.82
C HIS A 41 -5.44 19.37 -5.01
N GLY A 42 -5.05 18.79 -6.14
CA GLY A 42 -4.44 19.50 -7.26
C GLY A 42 -3.03 20.03 -6.92
N TRP A 43 -2.23 20.33 -7.95
CA TRP A 43 -0.86 20.85 -7.73
C TRP A 43 -0.84 22.12 -6.87
N LYS A 44 -1.81 23.04 -7.07
CA LYS A 44 -1.91 24.29 -6.31
C LYS A 44 -2.28 24.07 -4.83
N GLY A 45 -3.12 23.07 -4.53
CA GLY A 45 -3.59 22.76 -3.18
C GLY A 45 -2.78 21.68 -2.44
N SER A 46 -1.87 20.98 -3.13
CA SER A 46 -0.94 20.02 -2.52
C SER A 46 0.10 20.72 -1.63
N PRO A 47 0.71 20.00 -0.67
CA PRO A 47 1.74 20.59 0.17
C PRO A 47 3.04 20.90 -0.59
N TYR A 48 3.24 20.37 -1.79
CA TYR A 48 4.54 20.42 -2.46
C TYR A 48 4.71 21.61 -3.41
N ASN A 49 5.95 22.10 -3.51
CA ASN A 49 6.39 23.02 -4.56
C ASN A 49 7.68 22.51 -5.23
N GLU A 50 7.99 23.06 -6.40
CA GLU A 50 9.14 22.65 -7.22
C GLU A 50 10.48 22.85 -6.50
N ASP A 51 10.64 23.94 -5.76
CA ASP A 51 11.90 24.24 -5.06
C ASP A 51 12.19 23.26 -3.92
N ALA A 52 11.15 22.86 -3.15
CA ALA A 52 11.27 21.88 -2.09
C ALA A 52 11.66 20.50 -2.64
N LEU A 53 11.01 20.06 -3.73
CA LEU A 53 11.28 18.78 -4.37
C LEU A 53 12.60 18.74 -5.16
N ALA A 54 13.13 19.90 -5.55
CA ALA A 54 14.45 20.02 -6.16
C ALA A 54 15.60 19.71 -5.17
N SER A 55 15.33 19.51 -3.88
CA SER A 55 16.37 19.17 -2.91
C SER A 55 16.87 17.72 -3.06
N LYS A 56 18.18 17.58 -3.26
CA LYS A 56 18.86 16.27 -3.23
C LYS A 56 18.89 15.64 -1.84
N LYS A 57 18.55 16.39 -0.79
CA LYS A 57 18.55 15.88 0.59
C LYS A 57 17.34 15.00 0.92
N LEU A 58 16.42 14.86 -0.03
CA LEU A 58 15.28 13.95 0.04
C LEU A 58 15.59 12.57 -0.56
N LEU A 59 16.69 12.49 -1.33
CA LEU A 59 17.04 11.27 -2.05
C LEU A 59 17.75 10.28 -1.13
N PRO A 60 17.45 8.97 -1.25
CA PRO A 60 18.20 7.93 -0.58
C PRO A 60 19.71 8.02 -0.86
N GLY A 61 20.51 7.79 0.18
CA GLY A 61 21.97 7.92 0.13
C GLY A 61 22.51 9.30 0.54
N HIS A 62 21.66 10.32 0.66
CA HIS A 62 22.08 11.59 1.27
C HIS A 62 22.45 11.39 2.74
N VAL A 63 23.44 12.16 3.24
CA VAL A 63 23.83 12.15 4.65
C VAL A 63 23.88 13.59 5.16
N PHE A 64 23.04 13.90 6.13
CA PHE A 64 23.01 15.18 6.82
C PHE A 64 24.23 15.34 7.74
N LYS A 65 25.29 15.93 7.19
CA LYS A 65 26.51 16.25 7.94
C LYS A 65 26.41 17.65 8.53
N SER A 66 26.73 17.79 9.81
CA SER A 66 26.97 19.08 10.46
C SER A 66 28.45 19.26 10.72
N ALA A 67 28.94 20.51 10.70
CA ALA A 67 30.33 20.83 11.00
C ALA A 67 30.77 20.34 12.40
N LYS A 68 29.81 20.14 13.31
CA LYS A 68 30.04 19.63 14.68
C LYS A 68 30.18 18.11 14.76
N VAL A 69 29.92 17.37 13.68
CA VAL A 69 29.82 15.91 13.69
C VAL A 69 31.10 15.30 13.12
N ASN A 70 31.87 14.62 13.97
CA ASN A 70 33.02 13.82 13.53
C ASN A 70 32.56 12.64 12.66
N LYS A 71 33.38 12.20 11.70
CA LYS A 71 33.12 11.06 10.81
C LYS A 71 32.83 9.74 11.55
N GLN A 72 33.28 9.62 12.78
CA GLN A 72 33.09 8.45 13.65
C GLN A 72 31.82 8.54 14.53
N SER A 73 31.06 9.63 14.44
CA SER A 73 29.86 9.83 15.25
C SER A 73 28.67 9.01 14.73
N SER A 74 27.86 8.47 15.64
CA SER A 74 26.58 7.82 15.33
C SER A 74 25.64 8.72 14.51
N TRP A 75 25.78 10.04 14.61
CA TRP A 75 25.02 11.01 13.81
C TRP A 75 25.24 10.89 12.31
N VAL A 76 26.36 10.31 11.86
CA VAL A 76 26.56 10.00 10.43
C VAL A 76 25.60 8.90 9.97
N LYS A 77 25.37 7.90 10.83
CA LYS A 77 24.37 6.84 10.59
C LYS A 77 22.95 7.41 10.70
N TYR A 78 22.67 8.18 11.75
CA TYR A 78 21.33 8.74 11.99
C TYR A 78 20.90 9.77 10.94
N GLY A 79 21.84 10.51 10.35
CA GLY A 79 21.54 11.48 9.30
C GLY A 79 21.48 10.88 7.89
N LYS A 80 21.59 9.56 7.72
CA LYS A 80 21.56 8.93 6.39
C LYS A 80 20.13 8.68 5.94
N VAL A 81 19.76 9.27 4.81
CA VAL A 81 18.46 9.05 4.17
C VAL A 81 18.46 7.69 3.50
N THR A 82 17.49 6.84 3.85
CA THR A 82 17.21 5.56 3.22
C THR A 82 15.94 5.67 2.36
N GLY A 83 15.65 4.67 1.52
CA GLY A 83 14.38 4.62 0.78
C GLY A 83 13.17 4.67 1.72
N GLU A 84 13.26 3.98 2.85
CA GLU A 84 12.20 3.95 3.84
C GLU A 84 12.03 5.29 4.57
N SER A 85 13.12 5.94 4.99
CA SER A 85 13.02 7.26 5.61
C SER A 85 12.46 8.29 4.63
N ALA A 86 12.85 8.22 3.35
CA ALA A 86 12.30 9.08 2.30
C ALA A 86 10.79 8.84 2.14
N MET A 87 10.31 7.59 2.13
CA MET A 87 8.87 7.29 2.12
C MET A 87 8.14 7.95 3.30
N TYR A 88 8.72 7.89 4.50
CA TYR A 88 8.11 8.50 5.69
C TYR A 88 7.99 10.02 5.59
N VAL A 89 8.92 10.72 4.91
CA VAL A 89 8.82 12.17 4.69
C VAL A 89 7.54 12.55 3.95
N PHE A 90 7.21 11.82 2.87
CA PHE A 90 6.01 12.10 2.07
C PHE A 90 4.73 11.72 2.83
N LYS A 91 4.72 10.57 3.52
CA LYS A 91 3.58 10.18 4.38
C LYS A 91 3.31 11.21 5.46
N PHE A 92 4.34 11.58 6.22
CA PHE A 92 4.26 12.57 7.28
C PHE A 92 3.81 13.94 6.74
N THR A 93 4.41 14.40 5.64
CA THR A 93 4.06 15.70 5.05
C THR A 93 2.63 15.75 4.57
N ASN A 94 2.13 14.68 3.96
CA ASN A 94 0.74 14.56 3.57
C ASN A 94 -0.17 14.56 4.80
N ALA A 95 0.13 13.78 5.83
CA ALA A 95 -0.68 13.71 7.04
C ALA A 95 -0.80 15.06 7.75
N VAL A 96 0.31 15.77 7.96
CA VAL A 96 0.29 17.12 8.57
C VAL A 96 -0.52 18.10 7.72
N HIS A 97 -0.38 18.05 6.39
CA HIS A 97 -1.16 18.91 5.49
C HIS A 97 -2.66 18.61 5.55
N GLU A 98 -3.02 17.33 5.65
CA GLU A 98 -4.42 16.91 5.73
C GLU A 98 -5.06 17.27 7.06
N ASP A 99 -4.34 17.13 8.17
CA ASP A 99 -4.80 17.53 9.51
C ASP A 99 -4.90 19.06 9.65
N THR A 100 -4.09 19.81 8.90
CA THR A 100 -4.16 21.28 8.88
C THR A 100 -5.49 21.75 8.25
N PRO A 101 -6.26 22.64 8.90
CA PRO A 101 -7.49 23.19 8.34
C PRO A 101 -7.26 23.86 6.98
N LEU A 102 -8.21 23.69 6.04
CA LEU A 102 -8.05 24.15 4.64
C LEU A 102 -7.59 25.61 4.49
N LYS A 103 -8.07 26.50 5.36
CA LYS A 103 -7.73 27.94 5.35
C LYS A 103 -6.29 28.24 5.80
N LEU A 104 -5.66 27.31 6.49
CA LEU A 104 -4.30 27.42 7.03
C LEU A 104 -3.29 26.56 6.27
N ARG A 105 -3.75 25.76 5.30
CA ARG A 105 -2.87 24.90 4.49
C ARG A 105 -1.93 25.77 3.66
N GLN A 106 -0.65 25.43 3.72
CA GLN A 106 0.41 26.10 2.97
C GLN A 106 1.34 25.07 2.35
N LYS A 107 2.01 25.46 1.27
CA LYS A 107 3.05 24.62 0.69
C LYS A 107 4.25 24.58 1.62
N VAL A 108 4.81 23.39 1.83
CA VAL A 108 6.02 23.22 2.63
C VAL A 108 7.20 23.89 1.93
N THR A 109 7.97 24.66 2.70
CA THR A 109 9.21 25.24 2.17
C THR A 109 10.26 24.14 2.01
N LYS A 110 11.27 24.40 1.18
CA LYS A 110 12.42 23.51 1.02
C LYS A 110 13.09 23.18 2.35
N ALA A 111 13.29 24.19 3.21
CA ALA A 111 13.91 24.00 4.52
C ALA A 111 13.08 23.06 5.42
N ILE A 112 11.75 23.21 5.43
CA ILE A 112 10.86 22.32 6.21
C ILE A 112 10.96 20.88 5.69
N LEU A 113 10.95 20.69 4.37
CA LEU A 113 11.00 19.35 3.78
C LEU A 113 12.37 18.68 4.01
N GLU A 114 13.46 19.43 3.92
CA GLU A 114 14.80 18.96 4.27
C GLU A 114 14.92 18.59 5.75
N HIS A 115 14.38 19.42 6.64
CA HIS A 115 14.35 19.14 8.08
C HIS A 115 13.56 17.86 8.40
N ARG A 116 12.39 17.70 7.79
CA ARG A 116 11.59 16.47 7.91
C ARG A 116 12.33 15.23 7.40
N SER A 117 13.13 15.36 6.34
CA SER A 117 14.00 14.29 5.85
C SER A 117 15.05 13.87 6.88
N GLU A 118 15.69 14.83 7.55
CA GLU A 118 16.65 14.54 8.62
C GLU A 118 15.97 13.89 9.84
N VAL A 119 14.78 14.37 10.23
CA VAL A 119 13.98 13.79 11.32
C VAL A 119 13.54 12.35 11.01
N CYS A 120 13.05 12.09 9.80
CA CYS A 120 12.64 10.75 9.39
C CYS A 120 13.85 9.80 9.29
N ALA A 121 15.01 10.28 8.83
CA ALA A 121 16.25 9.51 8.82
C ALA A 121 16.66 9.09 10.23
N LEU A 122 16.59 10.02 11.20
CA LEU A 122 16.86 9.72 12.61
C LEU A 122 15.90 8.64 13.14
N ALA A 123 14.60 8.79 12.92
CA ALA A 123 13.59 7.84 13.43
C ALA A 123 13.83 6.40 12.93
N VAL A 124 14.06 6.24 11.62
CA VAL A 124 14.36 4.94 10.99
C VAL A 124 15.65 4.36 11.55
N ALA A 125 16.71 5.16 11.68
CA ALA A 125 17.99 4.68 12.18
C ALA A 125 17.94 4.28 13.67
N LEU A 126 17.16 4.99 14.49
CA LEU A 126 16.92 4.61 15.89
C LEU A 126 16.17 3.29 16.00
N ARG A 127 15.14 3.09 15.17
CA ARG A 127 14.44 1.80 15.11
C ARG A 127 15.41 0.68 14.72
N ASP A 128 16.22 0.86 13.67
CA ASP A 128 17.17 -0.18 13.23
C ASP A 128 18.16 -0.55 14.33
N GLU A 129 18.59 0.43 15.10
CA GLU A 129 19.48 0.21 16.24
C GLU A 129 18.80 -0.56 17.37
N VAL A 130 17.54 -0.26 17.67
CA VAL A 130 16.76 -1.07 18.64
C VAL A 130 16.56 -2.49 18.12
N ALA A 131 16.20 -2.65 16.84
CA ALA A 131 15.98 -3.94 16.21
C ALA A 131 17.24 -4.81 16.23
N SER A 132 18.43 -4.22 16.11
CA SER A 132 19.69 -4.94 16.27
C SER A 132 19.99 -5.38 17.70
N GLN A 133 19.40 -4.73 18.71
CA GLN A 133 19.65 -5.01 20.13
C GLN A 133 18.60 -5.95 20.73
N ILE A 134 17.36 -5.90 20.26
CA ILE A 134 16.23 -6.63 20.84
C ILE A 134 15.52 -7.42 19.73
N PRO A 135 15.58 -8.77 19.75
CA PRO A 135 14.88 -9.59 18.77
C PRO A 135 13.36 -9.34 18.78
N ASN A 136 12.74 -9.36 17.60
CA ASN A 136 11.29 -9.22 17.38
C ASN A 136 10.66 -7.89 17.86
N VAL A 137 11.47 -6.88 18.20
CA VAL A 137 10.99 -5.55 18.62
C VAL A 137 10.54 -4.68 17.45
N GLU A 138 11.04 -4.95 16.25
CA GLU A 138 10.92 -4.08 15.09
C GLU A 138 9.45 -3.86 14.69
N SER A 139 8.65 -4.93 14.63
CA SER A 139 7.23 -4.84 14.29
C SER A 139 6.45 -4.01 15.32
N PHE A 140 6.81 -4.13 16.60
CA PHE A 140 6.21 -3.36 17.68
C PHE A 140 6.55 -1.87 17.58
N VAL A 141 7.83 -1.53 17.34
CA VAL A 141 8.28 -0.14 17.13
C VAL A 141 7.66 0.46 15.86
N ASN A 142 7.58 -0.30 14.76
CA ASN A 142 6.96 0.16 13.52
C ASN A 142 5.49 0.53 13.74
N LYS A 143 4.72 -0.35 14.38
CA LYS A 143 3.28 -0.16 14.62
C LYS A 143 2.96 0.91 15.67
N ARG A 144 3.75 1.01 16.74
CA ARG A 144 3.42 1.89 17.89
C ARG A 144 4.14 3.24 17.83
N TRP A 145 5.29 3.31 17.16
CA TRP A 145 6.13 4.51 17.13
C TRP A 145 6.21 5.13 15.74
N LEU A 146 6.68 4.40 14.72
CA LEU A 146 6.79 4.96 13.37
C LEU A 146 5.42 5.24 12.73
N GLU A 147 4.38 4.48 13.08
CA GLU A 147 3.02 4.79 12.63
C GLU A 147 2.54 6.16 13.14
N ARG A 148 2.94 6.58 14.35
CA ARG A 148 2.63 7.93 14.86
C ARG A 148 3.29 9.00 14.00
N LEU A 149 4.54 8.78 13.60
CA LEU A 149 5.22 9.65 12.65
C LEU A 149 4.46 9.70 11.33
N THR A 150 3.98 8.58 10.80
CA THR A 150 3.21 8.59 9.54
C THR A 150 1.87 9.32 9.62
N LYS A 151 1.29 9.39 10.83
CA LYS A 151 0.01 10.06 11.12
C LYS A 151 0.14 11.56 11.39
N GLY A 152 1.33 12.13 11.33
CA GLY A 152 1.49 13.57 11.55
C GLY A 152 1.66 13.97 13.01
N ASP A 153 2.07 13.06 13.91
CA ASP A 153 2.25 13.38 15.34
C ASP A 153 3.32 14.45 15.55
N VAL A 154 2.86 15.68 15.82
CA VAL A 154 3.71 16.86 16.04
C VAL A 154 4.56 16.73 17.30
N GLY A 155 4.08 16.02 18.34
CA GLY A 155 4.85 15.81 19.57
C GLY A 155 6.11 14.99 19.30
N LEU A 156 5.98 13.94 18.48
CA LEU A 156 7.11 13.12 18.05
C LEU A 156 8.05 13.90 17.10
N GLU A 157 7.52 14.72 16.19
CA GLU A 157 8.33 15.60 15.34
C GLU A 157 9.18 16.56 16.19
N VAL A 158 8.61 17.20 17.21
CA VAL A 158 9.31 18.16 18.08
C VAL A 158 10.42 17.48 18.87
N GLU A 159 10.15 16.31 19.44
CA GLU A 159 11.14 15.53 20.18
C GLU A 159 12.36 15.18 19.32
N LEU A 160 12.11 14.61 18.13
CA LEU A 160 13.17 14.24 17.19
C LEU A 160 13.89 15.47 16.61
N SER A 161 13.16 16.55 16.35
CA SER A 161 13.74 17.83 15.90
C SER A 161 14.69 18.42 16.93
N THR A 162 14.34 18.32 18.22
CA THR A 162 15.20 18.75 19.32
C THR A 162 16.50 17.94 19.35
N ALA A 163 16.41 16.63 19.17
CA ALA A 163 17.58 15.75 19.08
C ALA A 163 18.46 16.09 17.86
N VAL A 164 17.85 16.29 16.68
CA VAL A 164 18.55 16.70 15.45
C VAL A 164 19.25 18.06 15.62
N GLY A 165 18.65 19.00 16.36
CA GLY A 165 19.25 20.30 16.65
C GLY A 165 20.43 20.21 17.63
N ALA A 166 20.30 19.43 18.69
CA ALA A 166 21.33 19.28 19.72
C ALA A 166 22.54 18.47 19.24
N LYS A 167 22.30 17.41 18.45
CA LYS A 167 23.31 16.43 18.00
C LYS A 167 24.24 15.94 19.11
N GLU A 168 23.68 15.54 20.24
CA GLU A 168 24.46 15.07 21.40
C GLU A 168 25.31 13.85 21.04
N ALA A 169 26.59 13.85 21.41
CA ALA A 169 27.55 12.82 20.98
C ALA A 169 27.17 11.40 21.43
N SER A 170 26.51 11.27 22.59
CA SER A 170 26.06 10.01 23.19
C SER A 170 24.57 9.73 22.94
N TYR A 171 23.96 10.36 21.94
CA TYR A 171 22.54 10.15 21.65
C TYR A 171 22.29 8.74 21.09
N GLY A 172 21.30 8.05 21.65
CA GLY A 172 20.83 6.77 21.18
C GLY A 172 19.36 6.52 21.49
N PRO A 173 18.85 5.30 21.24
CA PRO A 173 17.43 4.99 21.35
C PRO A 173 16.81 5.27 22.72
N ARG A 174 17.58 5.12 23.80
CA ARG A 174 17.12 5.36 25.17
C ARG A 174 17.04 6.84 25.55
N ASN A 175 17.65 7.75 24.77
CA ASN A 175 17.57 9.19 24.96
C ASN A 175 16.30 9.80 24.36
N CYS A 176 15.67 9.10 23.41
CA CYS A 176 14.33 9.45 22.95
C CYS A 176 13.32 8.95 24.00
N SER A 177 12.65 9.87 24.68
CA SER A 177 11.67 9.60 25.74
C SER A 177 10.50 8.76 25.25
N SER A 178 9.92 9.07 24.08
CA SER A 178 8.79 8.32 23.53
C SER A 178 9.20 6.89 23.14
N LEU A 179 10.39 6.72 22.57
CA LEU A 179 10.94 5.41 22.25
C LEU A 179 11.30 4.63 23.52
N LYS A 180 11.91 5.28 24.51
CA LYS A 180 12.25 4.66 25.80
C LYS A 180 11.02 4.10 26.50
N GLN A 181 9.94 4.89 26.62
CA GLN A 181 8.68 4.45 27.22
C GLN A 181 8.14 3.20 26.53
N LEU A 182 8.17 3.18 25.20
CA LEU A 182 7.72 2.05 24.40
C LEU A 182 8.59 0.80 24.59
N LEU A 183 9.91 0.98 24.75
CA LEU A 183 10.82 -0.14 25.06
C LEU A 183 10.64 -0.67 26.48
N ASP A 184 10.33 0.21 27.43
CA ASP A 184 10.04 -0.18 28.80
C ASP A 184 8.69 -0.92 28.89
N GLU A 185 7.67 -0.50 28.13
CA GLU A 185 6.41 -1.25 27.94
C GLU A 185 6.66 -2.62 27.31
N PHE A 186 7.47 -2.69 26.26
CA PHE A 186 7.83 -3.95 25.61
C PHE A 186 8.56 -4.89 26.57
N SER A 187 9.42 -4.34 27.43
CA SER A 187 10.19 -5.10 28.43
C SER A 187 9.33 -5.53 29.62
N GLY A 188 8.39 -4.68 30.07
CA GLY A 188 7.45 -4.98 31.16
C GLY A 188 6.31 -5.90 30.76
N SER A 189 5.98 -5.95 29.47
CA SER A 189 5.02 -6.90 28.89
C SER A 189 5.61 -8.31 28.72
N LYS A 190 6.94 -8.46 28.79
CA LYS A 190 7.57 -9.78 28.87
C LYS A 190 7.36 -10.33 30.29
N PRO A 191 6.59 -11.42 30.48
CA PRO A 191 6.60 -12.10 31.77
C PRO A 191 8.03 -12.58 32.03
N SER A 192 8.56 -12.25 33.21
CA SER A 192 9.81 -12.80 33.73
C SER A 192 9.83 -14.32 33.52
N ASP A 193 10.92 -14.80 32.94
CA ASP A 193 11.29 -16.18 32.67
C ASP A 193 10.39 -17.28 33.27
N SER A 194 9.66 -17.97 32.38
CA SER A 194 9.29 -19.41 32.50
C SER A 194 8.30 -19.92 31.42
N LYS A 195 7.99 -19.16 30.35
CA LYS A 195 7.05 -19.61 29.28
C LYS A 195 7.57 -19.50 27.84
N SER A 196 8.88 -19.44 27.61
CA SER A 196 9.43 -19.08 26.29
C SER A 196 9.35 -20.15 25.19
N ALA A 197 9.06 -21.42 25.51
CA ALA A 197 8.83 -22.44 24.46
C ALA A 197 7.34 -22.64 24.16
N ALA A 198 6.46 -22.53 25.16
CA ALA A 198 5.04 -22.81 25.01
C ALA A 198 4.29 -21.69 24.26
N SER A 199 4.62 -20.42 24.49
CA SER A 199 3.91 -19.31 23.81
C SER A 199 4.30 -19.15 22.35
N PHE A 200 5.58 -19.37 22.01
CA PHE A 200 6.03 -19.36 20.61
C PHE A 200 5.40 -20.51 19.80
N ASN A 201 5.29 -21.69 20.41
CA ASN A 201 4.57 -22.81 19.81
C ASN A 201 3.06 -22.54 19.71
N LEU A 202 2.47 -21.76 20.62
CA LEU A 202 1.06 -21.41 20.59
C LEU A 202 0.74 -20.41 19.47
N ASP A 203 1.57 -19.37 19.30
CA ASP A 203 1.40 -18.38 18.24
C ASP A 203 1.62 -18.99 16.84
N HIS A 204 2.62 -19.87 16.71
CA HIS A 204 2.86 -20.60 15.46
C HIS A 204 1.78 -21.66 15.18
N ALA A 205 1.25 -22.32 16.22
CA ALA A 205 0.10 -23.20 16.07
C ALA A 205 -1.16 -22.41 15.67
N GLN A 206 -1.35 -21.21 16.22
CA GLN A 206 -2.47 -20.35 15.86
C GLN A 206 -2.39 -19.87 14.41
N GLN A 207 -1.21 -19.43 13.94
CA GLN A 207 -1.01 -19.08 12.53
C GLN A 207 -1.28 -20.26 11.59
N ALA A 208 -0.84 -21.47 11.96
CA ALA A 208 -1.11 -22.67 11.17
C ALA A 208 -2.60 -23.06 11.16
N VAL A 209 -3.33 -22.78 12.25
CA VAL A 209 -4.79 -22.95 12.31
C VAL A 209 -5.48 -21.91 11.44
N ASP A 210 -5.04 -20.67 11.48
CA ASP A 210 -5.62 -19.58 10.68
C ASP A 210 -5.41 -19.82 9.18
N GLU A 211 -4.22 -20.28 8.76
CA GLU A 211 -3.93 -20.67 7.38
C GLU A 211 -4.82 -21.83 6.90
N LYS A 212 -5.00 -22.87 7.74
CA LYS A 212 -5.90 -23.99 7.42
C LYS A 212 -7.36 -23.57 7.35
N THR A 213 -7.77 -22.65 8.22
CA THR A 213 -9.14 -22.12 8.23
C THR A 213 -9.40 -21.32 6.96
N PHE A 214 -8.44 -20.48 6.54
CA PHE A 214 -8.54 -19.75 5.28
C PHE A 214 -8.56 -20.69 4.06
N ALA A 215 -7.71 -21.72 4.06
CA ALA A 215 -7.70 -22.71 2.98
C ALA A 215 -9.03 -23.46 2.86
N LEU A 216 -9.65 -23.81 3.99
CA LEU A 216 -10.96 -24.47 4.03
C LEU A 216 -12.06 -23.54 3.51
N LEU A 217 -12.04 -22.26 3.91
CA LEU A 217 -12.97 -21.25 3.39
C LEU A 217 -12.86 -21.10 1.87
N MET A 218 -11.63 -21.08 1.33
CA MET A 218 -11.42 -21.02 -0.12
C MET A 218 -11.96 -22.27 -0.83
N GLN A 219 -11.81 -23.45 -0.23
CA GLN A 219 -12.38 -24.69 -0.76
C GLN A 219 -13.91 -24.69 -0.74
N GLU A 220 -14.54 -24.14 0.30
CA GLU A 220 -15.99 -23.97 0.37
C GLU A 220 -16.49 -23.03 -0.73
N ILE A 221 -15.80 -21.91 -0.97
CA ILE A 221 -16.14 -20.98 -2.05
C ILE A 221 -16.02 -21.68 -3.42
N ASP A 222 -14.94 -22.43 -3.66
CA ASP A 222 -14.77 -23.17 -4.91
C ASP A 222 -15.86 -24.23 -5.10
N PHE A 223 -16.25 -24.92 -4.04
CA PHE A 223 -17.36 -25.88 -4.06
C PHE A 223 -18.68 -25.20 -4.41
N ASP A 224 -18.99 -24.06 -3.78
CA ASP A 224 -20.22 -23.32 -4.03
C ASP A 224 -20.29 -22.81 -5.49
N VAL A 225 -19.17 -22.34 -6.03
CA VAL A 225 -19.09 -21.94 -7.44
C VAL A 225 -19.36 -23.12 -8.38
N GLN A 226 -18.79 -24.29 -8.10
CA GLN A 226 -19.04 -25.49 -8.89
C GLN A 226 -20.49 -25.98 -8.78
N ALA A 227 -21.05 -25.98 -7.57
CA ALA A 227 -22.43 -26.37 -7.32
C ALA A 227 -23.40 -25.43 -8.06
N PHE A 228 -23.12 -24.11 -8.05
CA PHE A 228 -23.91 -23.14 -8.79
C PHE A 228 -23.83 -23.34 -10.31
N ALA A 229 -22.64 -23.67 -10.84
CA ALA A 229 -22.48 -23.96 -12.26
C ALA A 229 -23.31 -25.20 -12.68
N VAL A 230 -23.31 -26.26 -11.88
CA VAL A 230 -24.14 -27.45 -12.10
C VAL A 230 -25.62 -27.11 -12.04
N TYR A 231 -26.05 -26.32 -11.05
CA TYR A 231 -27.42 -25.85 -10.94
C TYR A 231 -27.84 -25.07 -12.20
N GLN A 232 -27.00 -24.16 -12.68
CA GLN A 232 -27.29 -23.37 -13.88
C GLN A 232 -27.44 -24.26 -15.13
N ALA A 233 -26.55 -25.24 -15.30
CA ALA A 233 -26.64 -26.20 -16.40
C ALA A 233 -27.93 -27.04 -16.34
N ASN A 234 -28.31 -27.51 -15.15
CA ASN A 234 -29.54 -28.26 -14.94
C ASN A 234 -30.79 -27.41 -15.20
N ALA A 235 -30.80 -26.15 -14.75
CA ALA A 235 -31.90 -25.23 -14.98
C ALA A 235 -32.09 -24.95 -16.48
N GLN A 236 -31.00 -24.74 -17.22
CA GLN A 236 -31.05 -24.58 -18.68
C GLN A 236 -31.54 -25.84 -19.38
N SER A 237 -31.01 -27.01 -19.02
CA SER A 237 -31.45 -28.30 -19.58
C SER A 237 -32.93 -28.56 -19.33
N HIS A 238 -33.42 -28.28 -18.12
CA HIS A 238 -34.83 -28.37 -17.78
C HIS A 238 -35.68 -27.43 -18.64
N ALA A 239 -35.28 -26.16 -18.77
CA ALA A 239 -35.98 -25.20 -19.62
C ALA A 239 -36.05 -25.64 -21.09
N SER A 240 -34.95 -26.17 -21.64
CA SER A 240 -34.91 -26.73 -22.99
C SER A 240 -35.81 -27.97 -23.14
N SER A 241 -35.84 -28.86 -22.14
CA SER A 241 -36.71 -30.04 -22.14
C SER A 241 -38.19 -29.66 -22.12
N VAL A 242 -38.59 -28.71 -21.28
CA VAL A 242 -39.97 -28.19 -21.24
C VAL A 242 -40.36 -27.55 -22.57
N ALA A 243 -39.47 -26.74 -23.16
CA ALA A 243 -39.73 -26.14 -24.47
C ALA A 243 -39.87 -27.19 -25.57
N HIS A 244 -39.03 -28.23 -25.56
CA HIS A 244 -39.10 -29.34 -26.50
C HIS A 244 -40.41 -30.12 -26.37
N GLN A 245 -40.83 -30.46 -25.14
CA GLN A 245 -42.10 -31.14 -24.89
C GLN A 245 -43.29 -30.32 -25.39
N LYS A 246 -43.29 -29.00 -25.14
CA LYS A 246 -44.33 -28.09 -25.66
C LYS A 246 -44.39 -28.11 -27.18
N ASN A 247 -43.24 -28.02 -27.85
CA ASN A 247 -43.16 -28.06 -29.31
C ASN A 247 -43.64 -29.41 -29.88
N MET A 248 -43.26 -30.53 -29.24
CA MET A 248 -43.71 -31.87 -29.63
C MET A 248 -45.22 -32.03 -29.49
N TRP A 249 -45.81 -31.52 -28.41
CA TRP A 249 -47.26 -31.51 -28.22
C TRP A 249 -47.98 -30.68 -29.29
N SER A 250 -47.50 -29.46 -29.56
CA SER A 250 -48.06 -28.62 -30.62
C SER A 250 -47.97 -29.28 -31.99
N LYS A 251 -46.84 -29.95 -32.31
CA LYS A 251 -46.69 -30.69 -33.56
C LYS A 251 -47.67 -31.85 -33.65
N LYS A 252 -47.81 -32.64 -32.58
CA LYS A 252 -48.77 -33.75 -32.51
C LYS A 252 -50.21 -33.27 -32.77
N LEU A 253 -50.63 -32.16 -32.17
CA LEU A 253 -51.96 -31.59 -32.42
C LEU A 253 -52.16 -31.19 -33.88
N VAL A 254 -51.15 -30.60 -34.51
CA VAL A 254 -51.20 -30.24 -35.94
C VAL A 254 -51.28 -31.49 -36.83
N ASP A 255 -50.47 -32.51 -36.53
CA ASP A 255 -50.47 -33.77 -37.28
C ASP A 255 -51.81 -34.52 -37.14
N GLU A 256 -52.39 -34.56 -35.94
CA GLU A 256 -53.72 -35.14 -35.69
C GLU A 256 -54.83 -34.36 -36.41
N ALA A 257 -54.79 -33.02 -36.36
CA ALA A 257 -55.77 -32.18 -37.07
C ALA A 257 -55.67 -32.35 -38.58
N ARG A 258 -54.44 -32.48 -39.12
CA ARG A 258 -54.21 -32.75 -40.54
C ARG A 258 -54.75 -34.12 -40.94
N ALA A 259 -54.44 -35.16 -40.17
CA ALA A 259 -54.95 -36.51 -40.44
C ALA A 259 -56.49 -36.57 -40.38
N ALA A 260 -57.11 -35.86 -39.45
CA ALA A 260 -58.57 -35.75 -39.37
C ALA A 260 -59.16 -35.00 -40.57
N ALA A 261 -58.50 -33.94 -41.04
CA ALA A 261 -58.91 -33.21 -42.23
C ALA A 261 -58.78 -34.07 -43.50
N ASP A 262 -57.67 -34.80 -43.66
CA ASP A 262 -57.45 -35.72 -44.78
C ASP A 262 -58.51 -36.84 -44.77
N ALA A 263 -58.78 -37.45 -43.61
CA ALA A 263 -59.83 -38.47 -43.48
C ALA A 263 -61.24 -37.93 -43.78
N TYR A 264 -61.53 -36.69 -43.36
CA TYR A 264 -62.80 -36.03 -43.69
C TYR A 264 -62.93 -35.80 -45.20
N LEU A 265 -61.85 -35.33 -45.85
CA LEU A 265 -61.81 -35.15 -47.30
C LEU A 265 -62.00 -36.49 -48.03
N ASP A 266 -61.29 -37.55 -47.63
CA ASP A 266 -61.43 -38.87 -48.24
C ASP A 266 -62.85 -39.46 -48.08
N HIS A 267 -63.53 -39.18 -46.96
CA HIS A 267 -64.86 -39.74 -46.67
C HIS A 267 -66.01 -38.94 -47.30
N HIS A 268 -65.89 -37.62 -47.39
CA HIS A 268 -66.96 -36.72 -47.84
C HIS A 268 -66.73 -36.10 -49.21
N VAL A 269 -65.50 -36.06 -49.69
CA VAL A 269 -65.15 -35.61 -51.04
C VAL A 269 -64.85 -36.86 -51.87
N THR A 270 -65.89 -37.57 -52.27
CA THR A 270 -65.77 -38.50 -53.40
C THR A 270 -65.44 -37.64 -54.61
N CYS A 271 -64.17 -37.64 -55.03
CA CYS A 271 -63.85 -37.21 -56.37
C CYS A 271 -64.68 -38.06 -57.33
N LEU A 272 -65.62 -37.41 -58.02
CA LEU A 272 -66.12 -37.83 -59.32
C LEU A 272 -64.89 -38.00 -60.22
N VAL A 273 -64.32 -39.20 -60.22
CA VAL A 273 -63.46 -39.68 -61.29
C VAL A 273 -64.42 -40.21 -62.35
N LEU A 274 -64.39 -39.57 -63.52
CA LEU A 274 -65.07 -40.00 -64.75
C LEU A 274 -64.79 -41.47 -65.08
#